data_AF-A0A5C6URC6-F1
#
_entry.id   AF-A0A5C6URC6-F1
#
_cell.length_a   1.000
_cell.length_b   1.000
_cell.length_c   1.000
_cell.angle_alpha   90.00
_cell.angle_beta   90.00
_cell.angle_gamma   90.00
#
_symmetry.space_group_name_H-M   'P 1'
#
loop_
_entity.id
_entity.type
_entity.pdbx_description
1 polymer ?
#
loop_
_entity_poly.entity_id
_entity_poly.type
_entity_poly.pdbx_seq_one_letter_code
_entity_poly.pdbx_strand_id
1 'polypeptide(L)' 'MDEQEKATLLAICDEQGVDAIDVRVRGAVLVVEPPERGALPSVEVLRGLAATLAERGYRYVTVDLASWTRGGDEQ' A
#
# COMPACT_ATOMS: atom_id res chain seq x y z
N MET A 1 15.06 -0.82 3.75
CA MET A 1 14.05 -1.79 4.20
C MET A 1 14.53 -3.15 3.79
N ASP A 2 14.65 -4.03 4.76
CA ASP A 2 15.05 -5.42 4.57
C ASP A 2 13.87 -6.26 4.04
N GLU A 3 14.15 -7.39 3.38
CA GLU A 3 13.11 -8.24 2.81
C GLU A 3 12.08 -8.74 3.83
N GLN A 4 12.51 -8.99 5.07
CA GLN A 4 11.64 -9.47 6.13
C GLN A 4 10.68 -8.38 6.64
N GLU A 5 11.14 -7.13 6.70
CA GLU A 5 10.30 -5.97 7.03
C GLU A 5 9.28 -5.73 5.90
N LYS A 6 9.74 -5.80 4.65
CA LYS A 6 8.88 -5.70 3.47
C LYS A 6 7.76 -6.75 3.46
N ALA A 7 8.11 -8.02 3.67
CA ALA A 7 7.15 -9.11 3.72
C ALA A 7 6.13 -8.92 4.85
N THR A 8 6.58 -8.42 6.00
CA THR A 8 5.70 -8.10 7.14
C THR A 8 4.71 -6.99 6.78
N LEU A 9 5.16 -5.93 6.10
CA LEU A 9 4.31 -4.82 5.69
C LEU A 9 3.29 -5.26 4.62
N LEU A 10 3.70 -6.11 3.68
CA LEU A 10 2.79 -6.70 2.69
C LEU A 10 1.72 -7.58 3.35
N ALA A 11 2.09 -8.41 4.34
CA ALA A 11 1.13 -9.20 5.10
C ALA A 11 0.11 -8.31 5.84
N ILE A 12 0.55 -7.21 6.44
CA ILE A 12 -0.36 -6.25 7.11
C ILE A 12 -1.30 -5.60 6.09
N CYS A 13 -0.83 -5.29 4.88
CA CYS A 13 -1.69 -4.76 3.82
C CYS A 13 -2.78 -5.77 3.47
N ASP A 14 -2.41 -7.04 3.25
CA ASP A 14 -3.35 -8.12 2.94
C ASP A 14 -4.39 -8.35 4.06
N GLU A 15 -3.95 -8.41 5.33
CA GLU A 15 -4.85 -8.55 6.48
C GLU A 15 -5.86 -7.41 6.61
N GLN A 16 -5.51 -6.20 6.13
CA GLN A 16 -6.39 -5.03 6.12
C GLN A 16 -7.25 -4.95 4.84
N GLY A 17 -7.11 -5.88 3.90
CA GLY A 17 -7.83 -5.89 2.64
C GLY A 17 -7.26 -4.93 1.60
N VAL A 18 -5.97 -4.58 1.70
CA VAL A 18 -5.23 -3.79 0.71
C VAL A 18 -4.37 -4.74 -0.12
N ASP A 19 -4.76 -4.92 -1.37
CA ASP A 19 -3.99 -5.70 -2.33
C ASP A 19 -2.76 -4.90 -2.79
N ALA A 20 -1.57 -5.39 -2.46
CA ALA A 20 -0.30 -4.72 -2.66
C ALA A 20 0.74 -5.69 -3.25
N ILE A 21 1.34 -5.31 -4.38
CA ILE A 21 2.45 -6.07 -5.00
C ILE A 21 3.81 -5.62 -4.49
N ASP A 22 3.90 -4.37 -4.04
CA ASP A 22 5.12 -3.80 -3.49
C ASP A 22 4.80 -2.74 -2.43
N VAL A 23 5.77 -2.48 -1.55
CA VAL A 23 5.72 -1.38 -0.58
C VAL A 23 7.08 -0.69 -0.50
N ARG A 24 7.05 0.64 -0.37
CA ARG A 24 8.25 1.48 -0.28
C ARG A 24 8.10 2.45 0.89
N VAL A 25 9.18 2.66 1.63
CA VAL A 25 9.21 3.59 2.76
C VAL A 25 9.88 4.90 2.36
N ARG A 26 9.25 6.02 2.69
CA ARG A 26 9.79 7.38 2.53
C ARG A 26 9.65 8.15 3.83
N GLY A 27 10.62 7.98 4.73
CA GLY A 27 10.55 8.54 6.08
C GLY A 27 9.37 7.94 6.84
N ALA A 28 8.43 8.78 7.28
CA ALA A 28 7.22 8.34 7.98
C ALA A 28 6.06 7.93 7.04
N VAL A 29 6.30 7.85 5.73
CA VAL A 29 5.28 7.51 4.72
C VAL A 29 5.52 6.09 4.21
N LEU A 30 4.49 5.23 4.30
CA LEU A 30 4.43 3.99 3.55
C LEU A 30 3.74 4.24 2.20
N VAL A 31 4.42 3.90 1.12
CA VAL A 31 3.89 3.93 -0.24
C VAL A 31 3.54 2.49 -0.63
N VAL A 32 2.28 2.25 -0.90
CA VAL A 32 1.74 0.94 -1.32
C VAL A 32 1.61 0.95 -2.83
N GLU A 33 2.16 -0.07 -3.48
CA GLU A 33 2.01 -0.29 -4.91
C GLU A 33 0.94 -1.36 -5.15
N PRO A 34 -0.22 -0.98 -5.71
CA PRO A 34 -1.25 -1.94 -6.04
C PRO A 34 -0.89 -2.71 -7.33
N PRO A 35 -1.48 -3.89 -7.56
CA PRO A 35 -1.38 -4.56 -8.84
C PRO A 35 -1.94 -3.70 -9.98
N GLU A 36 -1.43 -3.92 -11.19
CA GLU A 36 -1.94 -3.28 -12.40
C GLU A 36 -3.44 -3.57 -12.56
N ARG A 37 -4.25 -2.52 -12.71
CA ARG A 37 -5.72 -2.60 -12.77
C ARG A 37 -6.41 -3.20 -11.52
N GLY A 38 -5.70 -3.29 -10.39
CA GLY A 38 -6.27 -3.72 -9.12
C GLY A 38 -7.39 -2.79 -8.62
N ALA A 39 -8.28 -3.31 -7.77
CA ALA A 39 -9.25 -2.46 -7.10
C ALA A 39 -8.52 -1.52 -6.12
N LEU A 40 -8.81 -0.22 -6.20
CA LEU A 40 -8.28 0.71 -5.21
C LEU A 40 -8.95 0.46 -3.86
N PRO A 41 -8.18 0.42 -2.76
CA PRO A 41 -8.76 0.24 -1.44
C PRO A 41 -9.66 1.42 -1.07
N SER A 42 -10.71 1.14 -0.30
CA SER A 42 -11.61 2.19 0.18
C SER A 42 -10.90 3.11 1.18
N VAL A 43 -11.43 4.33 1.35
CA VAL A 43 -10.89 5.29 2.33
C VAL A 43 -10.94 4.74 3.75
N GLU A 44 -11.95 3.94 4.09
CA GLU A 44 -12.08 3.31 5.41
C GLU A 44 -10.98 2.27 5.64
N VAL A 45 -10.69 1.44 4.65
CA VAL A 45 -9.60 0.46 4.67
C VAL A 45 -8.24 1.17 4.81
N LEU A 46 -7.99 2.21 4.01
CA LEU A 46 -6.77 2.99 4.09
C LEU A 46 -6.59 3.68 5.45
N ARG A 47 -7.69 4.13 6.08
CA ARG A 47 -7.66 4.72 7.42
C ARG A 47 -7.31 3.66 8.47
N GLY A 48 -7.89 2.46 8.37
CA GLY A 48 -7.56 1.34 9.25
C GLY A 48 -6.09 0.96 9.15
N LEU A 49 -5.59 0.77 7.92
CA LEU A 49 -4.20 0.46 7.65
C LEU A 49 -3.25 1.55 8.19
N ALA A 50 -3.57 2.83 8.00
CA ALA A 50 -2.77 3.93 8.54
C ALA A 50 -2.73 3.93 10.08
N ALA A 51 -3.83 3.57 10.75
CA ALA A 51 -3.85 3.46 12.20
C ALA A 51 -2.96 2.32 12.71
N THR A 52 -3.04 1.13 12.08
CA THR A 52 -2.21 -0.03 12.41
C THR A 52 -0.71 0.24 12.18
N LEU A 53 -0.38 0.93 11.09
CA LEU A 53 1.01 1.23 10.74
C LEU A 53 1.58 2.42 11.53
N ALA A 54 0.74 3.30 12.09
CA ALA A 54 1.18 4.38 12.96
C ALA A 54 1.85 3.87 14.23
N GLU A 55 1.39 2.74 14.79
CA GLU A 55 2.03 2.08 15.95
C GLU A 55 3.45 1.60 15.63
N ARG A 56 3.76 1.40 14.34
CA ARG A 56 5.07 1.00 13.83
C ARG A 56 5.91 2.18 13.33
N GLY A 57 5.43 3.42 13.49
CA GLY A 57 6.15 4.65 13.12
C GLY A 57 5.81 5.21 11.74
N TYR A 58 4.93 4.57 10.97
CA TYR A 58 4.47 5.07 9.67
C TYR A 58 3.22 5.93 9.83
N ARG A 59 3.40 7.24 9.83
CA ARG A 59 2.33 8.23 10.09
C ARG A 59 1.36 8.39 8.91
N TYR A 60 1.82 8.10 7.70
CA TYR A 60 1.03 8.27 6.48
C TYR A 60 1.12 7.02 5.61
N VAL A 61 0.00 6.68 4.99
CA VAL A 61 -0.10 5.63 3.97
C VAL A 61 -0.58 6.28 2.69
N THR A 62 0.10 5.96 1.58
CA THR A 62 -0.22 6.50 0.25
C THR A 62 -0.22 5.35 -0.75
N VAL A 63 -1.07 5.43 -1.78
CA VAL A 63 -1.13 4.45 -2.87
C VAL A 63 -0.45 5.06 -4.09
N ASP A 64 0.52 4.35 -4.68
CA ASP A 64 1.15 4.75 -5.93
C ASP A 64 0.25 4.38 -7.12
N LEU A 65 -0.38 5.38 -7.72
CA LEU A 65 -1.27 5.20 -8.87
C LEU A 65 -0.53 5.22 -10.21
N ALA A 66 0.79 5.48 -10.24
CA ALA A 66 1.53 5.57 -11.49
C ALA A 66 1.52 4.25 -12.28
N SER A 67 1.50 3.11 -11.57
CA SER A 67 1.36 1.77 -12.15
C SER A 67 -0.10 1.40 -12.44
N TRP A 68 -1.07 2.08 -11.84
CA TRP A 68 -2.50 1.78 -12.02
C TRP A 68 -3.05 2.30 -13.36
N THR A 69 -2.62 3.49 -13.79
CA THR A 69 -3.15 4.15 -14.99
C THR A 69 -2.64 3.55 -16.30
N ARG A 70 -1.52 2.81 -16.30
CA ARG A 70 -0.91 2.25 -17.52
C ARG A 70 -1.75 1.18 -18.24
N GLY A 71 -2.80 0.66 -17.62
CA GLY A 71 -3.75 -0.25 -18.25
C GLY A 71 -4.96 0.43 -18.91
N GLY A 72 -5.16 1.74 -18.80
CA GLY A 72 -6.41 2.40 -19.22
C GLY A 72 -6.58 2.62 -20.73
N ASP A 73 -5.51 2.54 -21.52
CA ASP A 73 -5.45 3.16 -22.86
C ASP A 73 -5.59 2.18 -24.05
N GLU A 74 -6.02 0.93 -23.84
CA GLU A 74 -6.31 0.00 -24.94
C GLU A 74 -7.82 -0.26 -25.04
N GLN A 75 -8.51 0.62 -25.77
CA GLN A 75 -9.86 0.39 -26.32
C GLN A 75 -9.77 -0.31 -27.68
#